data_AF-A0A660ZL16-F1
#
_entry.id   AF-A0A660ZL16-F1
#
_cell.length_a   1.000
_cell.length_b   1.000
_cell.length_c   1.000
_cell.angle_alpha   90.00
_cell.angle_beta   90.00
_cell.angle_gamma   90.00
#
_symmetry.space_group_name_H-M   'P 1'
#
loop_
_entity.id
_entity.type
_entity.pdbx_description
1 polymer ?
#
loop_
_entity_poly.entity_id
_entity_poly.type
_entity_poly.pdbx_seq_one_letter_code
_entity_poly.pdbx_strand_id
1 'polypeptide(L)'
;MQARKDMIKRYAKFGIVGLSGLLVNIGIAYILKNIFSVKSLIASSLAIEVSILNNFFWNSIWTWRDREQEDIWVRLLKYHVAVSLGAIINMGADFLLLK
;
A
#
# COMPACT_ATOMS: atom_id res chain seq x y z
N MET A 1 34.25 -1.94 -2.20
CA MET A 1 33.45 -0.73 -1.87
C MET A 1 32.19 -0.56 -2.71
N GLN A 2 32.22 -0.72 -4.04
CA GLN A 2 31.13 -0.34 -4.94
C GLN A 2 29.72 -0.80 -4.51
N ALA A 3 29.53 -2.11 -4.29
CA ALA A 3 28.23 -2.69 -3.90
C ALA A 3 27.56 -2.04 -2.67
N ARG A 4 28.31 -1.44 -1.73
CA ARG A 4 27.74 -0.69 -0.59
C ARG A 4 27.07 0.61 -1.04
N LYS A 5 27.64 1.32 -2.03
CA LYS A 5 27.02 2.51 -2.64
C LYS A 5 25.72 2.15 -3.36
N ASP A 6 25.70 1.00 -4.05
CA ASP A 6 24.54 0.56 -4.82
C ASP A 6 23.38 0.09 -3.93
N MET A 7 23.69 -0.57 -2.80
CA MET A 7 22.69 -0.83 -1.76
C MET A 7 22.13 0.47 -1.16
N ILE A 8 22.99 1.43 -0.77
CA ILE A 8 22.53 2.71 -0.21
C ILE A 8 21.63 3.46 -1.20
N LYS A 9 21.96 3.48 -2.50
CA LYS A 9 21.09 4.04 -3.54
C LYS A 9 19.73 3.33 -3.62
N ARG A 10 19.67 2.01 -3.50
CA ARG A 10 18.42 1.24 -3.51
C ARG A 10 17.57 1.49 -2.26
N TYR A 11 18.16 1.57 -1.07
CA TYR A 11 17.43 1.97 0.15
C TYR A 11 16.92 3.42 0.09
N ALA A 12 17.70 4.36 -0.45
CA ALA A 12 17.26 5.73 -0.67
C ALA A 12 16.07 5.81 -1.65
N LYS A 13 16.12 5.07 -2.78
CA LYS A 13 14.97 4.94 -3.69
C LYS A 13 13.73 4.38 -2.97
N PHE A 14 13.89 3.31 -2.19
CA PHE A 14 12.78 2.71 -1.45
C PHE A 14 12.14 3.69 -0.46
N GLY A 15 12.94 4.50 0.25
CA GLY A 15 12.44 5.56 1.14
C GLY A 15 11.68 6.66 0.38
N ILE A 16 12.20 7.11 -0.77
CA ILE A 16 11.53 8.09 -1.64
C ILE A 16 10.18 7.55 -2.16
N VAL A 17 10.14 6.28 -2.59
CA VAL A 17 8.89 5.64 -3.01
C VAL A 17 7.91 5.54 -1.84
N GLY A 18 8.35 5.07 -0.67
CA GLY A 18 7.51 4.98 0.53
C GLY A 18 6.91 6.32 0.96
N LEU A 19 7.66 7.42 0.84
CA LEU A 19 7.14 8.78 1.03
C LEU A 19 6.07 9.15 -0.01
N SER A 20 6.24 8.76 -1.28
CA SER A 20 5.20 8.97 -2.30
C SER A 20 3.91 8.19 -1.99
N GLY A 21 4.03 6.94 -1.52
CA GLY A 21 2.89 6.15 -1.05
C GLY A 21 2.21 6.77 0.17
N LEU A 22 2.95 7.34 1.12
CA LEU A 22 2.38 8.04 2.26
C LEU A 22 1.58 9.28 1.83
N LEU A 23 2.11 10.07 0.89
CA LEU A 23 1.39 11.22 0.33
C LEU A 23 0.12 10.79 -0.44
N VAL A 24 0.20 9.70 -1.22
CA VAL A 24 -0.96 9.11 -1.90
C VAL A 24 -2.00 8.58 -0.90
N ASN A 25 -1.58 7.95 0.21
CA ASN A 25 -2.48 7.51 1.28
C ASN A 25 -3.25 8.69 1.86
N ILE A 26 -2.55 9.73 2.31
CA ILE A 26 -3.15 10.91 2.93
C ILE A 26 -4.08 11.63 1.94
N GLY A 27 -3.66 11.78 0.68
CA GLY A 27 -4.47 12.40 -0.38
C GLY A 27 -5.75 11.63 -0.68
N ILE A 28 -5.68 10.32 -0.90
CA ILE A 28 -6.86 9.48 -1.18
C ILE A 28 -7.80 9.41 0.04
N ALA A 29 -7.26 9.29 1.26
CA ALA A 29 -8.06 9.30 2.48
C ALA A 29 -8.79 10.63 2.66
N TYR A 30 -8.11 11.77 2.41
CA TYR A 30 -8.71 13.10 2.47
C TYR A 30 -9.81 13.28 1.42
N ILE A 31 -9.57 12.88 0.17
CA ILE A 31 -10.57 12.94 -0.92
C ILE A 31 -11.81 12.10 -0.59
N LEU A 32 -11.64 10.83 -0.19
CA LEU A 32 -12.76 9.94 0.13
C LEU A 32 -13.57 10.43 1.34
N LYS A 33 -12.90 10.98 2.36
CA LYS A 33 -13.55 11.47 3.58
C LYS A 33 -14.20 12.85 3.42
N ASN A 34 -13.59 13.75 2.65
CA ASN A 34 -13.96 15.17 2.61
C ASN A 34 -14.69 15.60 1.32
N ILE A 35 -14.66 14.79 0.26
CA ILE A 35 -15.42 15.03 -0.99
C ILE A 35 -16.56 14.01 -1.13
N PHE A 36 -16.29 12.73 -0.85
CA PHE A 36 -17.28 11.65 -0.99
C PHE A 36 -17.99 11.26 0.32
N SER A 37 -17.64 11.89 1.45
CA SER A 37 -18.22 11.63 2.79
C SER A 37 -18.22 10.14 3.20
N VAL A 38 -17.26 9.35 2.69
CA VAL A 38 -17.19 7.91 2.92
C VAL A 38 -16.84 7.62 4.38
N LYS A 39 -17.49 6.60 4.97
CA LYS A 39 -17.20 6.12 6.34
C LYS A 39 -15.70 5.98 6.53
N SER A 40 -15.16 6.55 7.61
CA SER A 40 -13.71 6.72 7.77
C SER A 40 -12.91 5.41 7.75
N LEU A 41 -13.52 4.27 8.09
CA LEU A 41 -12.93 2.93 7.89
C LEU A 41 -12.72 2.62 6.40
N ILE A 42 -13.78 2.67 5.60
CA ILE A 42 -13.75 2.36 4.15
C ILE A 42 -12.83 3.35 3.40
N ALA A 43 -12.87 4.63 3.77
CA ALA A 43 -11.98 5.66 3.23
C ALA A 43 -10.50 5.35 3.50
N SER A 44 -10.15 4.98 4.75
CA SER A 44 -8.79 4.58 5.11
C SER A 44 -8.35 3.28 4.42
N SER A 45 -9.22 2.27 4.31
CA SER A 45 -8.89 1.03 3.61
C SER A 45 -8.54 1.31 2.14
N LEU A 46 -9.43 1.98 1.39
CA LEU A 46 -9.17 2.33 -0.01
C LEU A 46 -7.92 3.23 -0.19
N ALA A 47 -7.61 4.09 0.78
CA ALA A 47 -6.38 4.85 0.77
C ALA A 47 -5.13 3.99 1.01
N ILE A 48 -5.22 2.94 1.81
CA ILE A 48 -4.13 1.97 2.02
C ILE A 48 -3.93 1.12 0.76
N GLU A 49 -5.02 0.66 0.13
CA GLU A 49 -5.00 -0.03 -1.17
C GLU A 49 -4.22 0.76 -2.24
N VAL A 50 -4.66 1.99 -2.52
CA VAL A 50 -4.06 2.82 -3.58
C VAL A 50 -2.62 3.23 -3.23
N SER A 51 -2.32 3.42 -1.94
CA SER A 51 -0.96 3.67 -1.46
C SER A 51 -0.01 2.49 -1.70
N ILE A 52 -0.45 1.26 -1.39
CA ILE A 52 0.38 0.06 -1.57
C ILE A 52 0.50 -0.29 -3.06
N LEU A 53 -0.55 -0.11 -3.87
CA LEU A 53 -0.46 -0.25 -5.32
C LEU A 53 0.51 0.76 -5.94
N ASN A 54 0.45 2.04 -5.54
CA ASN A 54 1.43 3.06 -5.94
C ASN A 54 2.86 2.65 -5.53
N ASN A 55 3.05 2.23 -4.28
CA ASN A 55 4.35 1.76 -3.78
C ASN A 55 4.86 0.53 -4.54
N PHE A 56 4.01 -0.44 -4.88
CA PHE A 56 4.36 -1.62 -5.67
C PHE A 56 4.75 -1.23 -7.11
N PHE A 57 4.01 -0.30 -7.73
CA PHE A 57 4.24 0.15 -9.11
C PHE A 57 5.55 0.92 -9.25
N TRP A 58 5.78 1.95 -8.42
CA TRP A 58 7.03 2.72 -8.44
C TRP A 58 8.26 1.88 -8.09
N ASN A 59 8.15 0.98 -7.10
CA ASN A 59 9.27 0.09 -6.77
C ASN A 59 9.55 -0.93 -7.88
N SER A 60 8.53 -1.49 -8.52
CA SER A 60 8.63 -2.37 -9.69
C SER A 60 9.36 -1.70 -10.86
N ILE A 61 9.01 -0.45 -11.18
CA ILE A 61 9.53 0.27 -12.36
C ILE A 61 10.87 0.97 -12.10
N TRP A 62 11.15 1.39 -10.85
CA TRP A 62 12.31 2.24 -10.54
C TRP A 62 13.32 1.64 -9.55
N THR A 63 12.91 0.75 -8.64
CA THR A 63 13.80 0.13 -7.65
C THR A 63 14.28 -1.26 -8.09
N TRP A 64 13.41 -2.04 -8.74
CA TRP A 64 13.64 -3.45 -9.13
C TRP A 64 13.47 -3.74 -10.63
N ARG A 65 13.62 -2.73 -11.50
CA ARG A 65 13.61 -2.87 -12.97
C ARG A 65 14.62 -3.92 -13.49
N ASP A 66 15.69 -4.17 -12.74
CA ASP A 66 16.80 -5.06 -13.10
C ASP A 66 16.55 -6.54 -12.74
N ARG A 67 15.30 -6.94 -12.46
CA ARG A 67 14.92 -8.33 -12.10
C ARG A 67 13.64 -8.77 -12.80
N GLU A 68 13.55 -10.06 -13.07
CA GLU A 68 12.27 -10.74 -13.35
C GLU A 68 11.29 -10.48 -12.20
N GLN A 69 10.01 -10.28 -12.54
CA GLN A 69 8.97 -9.92 -11.59
C GLN A 69 7.93 -11.04 -11.55
N GLU A 70 7.47 -11.40 -10.35
CA GLU A 70 6.29 -12.28 -10.22
C GLU A 70 5.11 -11.67 -10.97
N ASP A 71 4.31 -12.55 -11.57
CA ASP A 71 3.15 -12.16 -12.36
C ASP A 71 2.19 -11.27 -11.56
N ILE A 72 1.61 -10.26 -12.21
CA ILE A 72 0.82 -9.21 -11.55
C ILE A 72 -0.40 -9.80 -10.81
N TRP A 73 -0.92 -10.91 -11.34
CA TRP A 73 -1.98 -11.73 -10.74
C TRP A 73 -1.56 -12.41 -9.44
N VAL A 74 -0.32 -12.92 -9.35
CA VAL A 74 0.20 -13.58 -8.14
C VAL A 74 0.31 -12.57 -7.00
N ARG A 75 0.78 -11.35 -7.29
CA ARG A 75 0.83 -10.28 -6.28
C ARG A 75 -0.55 -9.78 -5.89
N LEU A 76 -1.48 -9.63 -6.84
CA LEU A 76 -2.89 -9.30 -6.57
C LEU A 76 -3.59 -10.33 -5.67
N LEU A 77 -3.33 -11.63 -5.89
CA LEU A 77 -3.96 -12.72 -5.15
C LEU A 77 -3.39 -12.88 -3.74
N LYS A 78 -2.05 -12.83 -3.59
CA LYS A 78 -1.38 -12.73 -2.27
C LYS A 78 -1.92 -11.55 -1.46
N TYR A 79 -2.21 -10.43 -2.14
CA TYR A 79 -2.70 -9.22 -1.51
C TYR A 79 -4.19 -9.31 -1.11
N HIS A 80 -5.07 -9.87 -1.95
CA HIS A 80 -6.49 -10.10 -1.60
C HIS A 80 -6.64 -10.95 -0.33
N VAL A 81 -5.82 -12.00 -0.17
CA VAL A 81 -5.83 -12.85 1.05
C VAL A 81 -5.51 -12.04 2.31
N ALA A 82 -4.58 -11.08 2.24
CA ALA A 82 -4.26 -10.20 3.36
C ALA A 82 -5.42 -9.24 3.71
N VAL A 83 -6.10 -8.67 2.70
CA VAL A 83 -7.29 -7.83 2.89
C VAL A 83 -8.43 -8.62 3.52
N SER A 84 -8.66 -9.87 3.08
CA SER A 84 -9.70 -10.74 3.64
C SER A 84 -9.51 -10.97 5.15
N LEU A 85 -8.28 -11.21 5.60
CA LEU A 85 -7.97 -11.36 7.03
C LEU A 85 -8.21 -10.05 7.81
N GLY A 86 -7.80 -8.90 7.26
CA GLY A 86 -8.06 -7.59 7.87
C GLY A 86 -9.55 -7.22 7.97
N ALA A 87 -10.36 -7.65 6.99
CA ALA A 87 -11.81 -7.46 7.00
C ALA A 87 -12.50 -8.30 8.09
N ILE A 88 -12.10 -9.57 8.26
CA ILE A 88 -12.61 -10.45 9.32
C ILE A 88 -12.32 -9.86 10.70
N ILE A 89 -11.12 -9.30 10.92
CA ILE A 89 -10.74 -8.68 12.21
C ILE A 89 -11.59 -7.44 12.50
N ASN A 90 -11.82 -6.56 11.52
CA ASN A 90 -12.70 -5.39 11.70
C ASN A 90 -14.14 -5.80 11.99
N MET A 91 -14.68 -6.77 11.23
CA MET A 91 -16.06 -7.24 11.41
C MET A 91 -16.28 -7.90 12.78
N GLY A 92 -15.27 -8.58 13.32
CA GLY A 92 -15.28 -9.08 14.69
C GLY A 92 -15.20 -7.97 15.75
N ALA A 93 -14.43 -6.91 15.50
CA ALA A 93 -14.33 -5.76 16.41
C ALA A 93 -15.63 -4.94 16.47
N ASP A 94 -16.24 -4.65 15.31
CA ASP A 94 -17.54 -3.96 15.25
C ASP A 94 -18.64 -4.75 15.97
N PHE A 95 -18.68 -6.09 15.82
CA PHE A 95 -19.63 -6.96 16.51
C PHE A 95 -19.41 -6.99 18.04
N LEU A 96 -18.19 -6.76 18.51
CA LEU A 96 -17.84 -6.77 19.94
C LEU A 96 -17.97 -5.38 20.60
N LEU A 97 -18.06 -4.31 19.79
CA LEU A 97 -18.33 -2.93 20.24
C LEU A 97 -19.81 -2.53 20.18
N LEU A 98 -20.65 -3.29 19.46
CA LEU A 98 -22.08 -3.06 19.32
C LEU A 98 -22.92 -4.01 20.19
N LYS A 99 -22.37 -4.45 21.33
CA LYS A 99 -22.99 -5.39 22.27
C LYS A 99 -22.67 -5.02 23.73
#